data_AF-A0A7S1H5X9-F1
#
_entry.id   AF-A0A7S1H5X9-F1
#
_cell.length_a   1.000
_cell.length_b   1.000
_cell.length_c   1.000
_cell.angle_alpha   90.00
_cell.angle_beta   90.00
_cell.angle_gamma   90.00
#
_symmetry.space_group_name_H-M   'P 1'
#
loop_
_entity.id
_entity.type
_entity.pdbx_description
1 polymer ?
#
loop_
_entity_poly.entity_id
_entity_poly.type
_entity_poly.pdbx_seq_one_letter_code
_entity_poly.pdbx_strand_id
1 'polypeptide(L)'
;EFGFGLEATLKATGMLRDYPAAGQPSSGRSGDLLGDFGPSGIRVVVLEAEDSALYKPGVSAGDTLTLRFSERTDRAGLPLGTVIGTEEVDRLLNFSVPLAQNYTGA
;
A
#
# COMPACT_ATOMS: atom_id res chain seq x y z
N GLU A 1 10.13 24.53 2.60
CA GLU A 1 9.28 23.34 2.81
C GLU A 1 8.94 22.76 1.45
N PHE A 2 9.30 21.51 1.17
CA PHE A 2 8.90 20.85 -0.06
C PHE A 2 7.64 20.04 0.23
N GLY A 3 6.51 20.51 -0.30
CA GLY A 3 5.21 19.87 -0.16
C GLY A 3 5.14 18.61 -1.04
N PHE A 4 5.31 17.45 -0.41
CA PHE A 4 5.04 16.15 -1.03
C PHE A 4 3.75 15.61 -0.40
N GLY A 5 2.60 16.04 -0.93
CA GLY A 5 1.28 15.47 -0.63
C GLY A 5 0.78 14.66 -1.83
N LEU A 6 0.04 13.57 -1.58
CA LEU A 6 -0.70 12.89 -2.63
C LEU A 6 -2.02 13.63 -2.84
N GLU A 7 -2.51 13.69 -4.07
CA GLU A 7 -3.77 14.37 -4.35
C GLU A 7 -4.59 13.65 -5.41
N ALA A 8 -5.91 13.60 -5.19
CA ALA A 8 -6.87 13.11 -6.17
C ALA A 8 -7.51 14.29 -6.93
N THR A 9 -7.47 14.23 -8.25
CA THR A 9 -8.13 15.20 -9.13
C THR A 9 -9.20 14.51 -9.98
N LEU A 10 -10.38 15.13 -10.13
CA LEU A 10 -11.37 14.66 -11.08
C LEU A 10 -10.92 14.89 -12.52
N LYS A 11 -11.00 13.85 -13.35
CA LYS A 11 -10.71 14.00 -14.78
C LYS A 11 -11.82 14.81 -15.43
N ALA A 12 -11.49 15.95 -16.03
CA ALA A 12 -12.47 16.84 -16.67
C ALA A 12 -13.35 16.13 -17.72
N THR A 13 -12.78 15.16 -18.45
CA THR A 13 -13.53 14.36 -19.44
C THR A 13 -14.48 13.35 -18.81
N GLY A 14 -14.46 13.16 -17.49
CA GLY A 14 -15.37 12.29 -16.76
C GLY A 14 -16.77 12.88 -16.58
N MET A 15 -16.96 14.19 -16.84
CA MET A 15 -18.26 14.87 -16.85
C MET A 15 -19.14 14.58 -15.62
N LEU A 16 -18.51 14.43 -14.44
CA LEU A 16 -19.20 14.16 -13.18
C LEU A 16 -20.07 15.36 -12.80
N ARG A 17 -21.39 15.19 -12.82
CA ARG A 17 -22.40 16.22 -12.50
C ARG A 17 -23.67 15.54 -11.97
N ASP A 18 -24.61 16.36 -11.52
CA ASP A 18 -25.93 15.94 -11.07
C ASP A 18 -26.73 15.19 -12.16
N TYR A 19 -27.73 14.42 -11.74
CA TYR A 19 -28.76 13.88 -12.62
C TYR A 19 -30.16 14.37 -12.17
N PRO A 20 -30.97 14.94 -13.08
CA PRO A 20 -30.65 15.26 -14.48
C PRO A 20 -29.55 16.32 -14.58
N ALA A 21 -28.81 16.30 -15.69
CA ALA A 21 -27.58 17.09 -15.86
C ALA A 21 -27.84 18.59 -16.06
N ALA A 22 -28.25 19.28 -15.00
CA ALA A 22 -28.52 20.70 -14.99
C ALA A 22 -27.28 21.55 -14.62
N GLY A 23 -26.32 20.98 -13.89
CA GLY A 23 -25.08 21.62 -13.49
C GLY A 23 -23.92 21.46 -14.47
N GLN A 24 -22.88 22.29 -14.27
CA GLN A 24 -21.60 22.10 -14.94
C GLN A 24 -20.84 20.90 -14.35
N PRO A 25 -20.00 20.22 -15.16
CA PRO A 25 -19.10 19.19 -14.67
C PRO A 25 -18.24 19.65 -13.50
N SER A 26 -18.10 18.80 -12.49
CA SER A 26 -17.24 19.05 -11.34
C SER A 26 -15.77 19.03 -11.77
N SER A 27 -15.05 20.08 -11.37
CA SER A 27 -13.58 20.22 -11.49
C SER A 27 -12.89 20.06 -10.14
N GLY A 28 -13.56 19.40 -9.18
CA GLY A 28 -13.07 19.23 -7.82
C GLY A 28 -11.69 18.57 -7.75
N ARG A 29 -10.89 19.09 -6.81
CA ARG A 29 -9.59 18.58 -6.39
C ARG A 29 -9.71 18.28 -4.89
N SER A 30 -9.16 17.17 -4.41
CA SER A 30 -9.05 16.97 -2.97
C SER A 30 -8.10 18.00 -2.37
N GLY A 31 -8.15 18.21 -1.05
CA GLY A 31 -6.99 18.76 -0.35
C GLY A 31 -5.82 17.76 -0.39
N ASP A 32 -4.68 18.16 0.16
CA ASP A 32 -3.54 17.25 0.34
C ASP A 32 -4.00 16.03 1.15
N LEU A 33 -3.82 14.85 0.59
CA LEU A 33 -4.03 13.60 1.30
C LEU A 33 -2.82 13.41 2.22
N LEU A 34 -3.04 13.70 3.49
CA LEU A 34 -2.06 13.55 4.55
C LEU A 34 -2.38 12.30 5.36
N GLY A 35 -1.35 11.54 5.71
CA GLY A 35 -1.47 10.34 6.50
C GLY A 35 -0.11 9.72 6.76
N ASP A 36 -0.06 8.86 7.78
CA ASP A 36 1.07 8.01 8.09
C ASP A 36 0.55 6.58 8.19
N PHE A 37 1.34 5.60 7.73
CA PHE A 37 1.05 4.18 7.95
C PHE A 37 1.31 3.76 9.41
N GLY A 38 1.85 4.68 10.21
CA GLY A 38 2.27 4.45 11.58
C GLY A 38 3.59 3.70 11.64
N PRO A 39 4.11 3.44 12.85
CA PRO A 39 5.33 2.66 13.02
C PRO A 39 5.13 1.23 12.48
N SER A 40 6.02 0.79 11.60
CA SER A 40 6.02 -0.60 11.12
C SER A 40 6.17 -1.57 12.30
N GLY A 41 5.15 -2.41 12.52
CA GLY A 41 5.25 -3.55 13.44
C GLY A 41 6.22 -4.63 12.95
N ILE A 42 6.54 -4.60 11.66
CA ILE A 42 7.42 -5.56 10.99
C ILE A 42 8.88 -5.13 11.17
N ARG A 43 9.72 -6.09 11.56
CA ARG A 43 11.17 -5.90 11.73
C ARG A 43 11.97 -7.01 11.05
N VAL A 44 13.21 -6.72 10.68
CA VAL A 44 14.16 -7.75 10.23
C VAL A 44 14.59 -8.56 11.45
N VAL A 45 14.37 -9.86 11.41
CA VAL A 45 14.77 -10.80 12.47
C VAL A 45 16.03 -11.57 12.11
N VAL A 46 16.34 -11.72 10.81
CA VAL A 46 17.59 -12.32 10.33
C VAL A 46 18.13 -11.53 9.15
N LEU A 47 19.45 -11.30 9.19
CA LEU A 47 20.27 -10.85 8.08
C LEU A 47 21.51 -11.76 8.02
N GLU A 48 21.55 -12.62 7.02
CA GLU A 48 22.64 -13.57 6.79
C GLU A 48 23.32 -13.24 5.46
N ALA A 49 24.64 -13.35 5.43
CA ALA A 49 25.44 -13.18 4.23
C ALA A 49 26.20 -14.47 3.94
N GLU A 50 26.09 -14.95 2.71
CA GLU A 50 26.77 -16.15 2.22
C GLU A 50 27.66 -15.75 1.03
N ASP A 51 28.97 -15.90 1.20
CA ASP A 51 29.95 -15.76 0.12
C ASP A 51 30.10 -17.13 -0.56
N SER A 52 29.71 -17.21 -1.83
CA SER A 52 29.74 -18.45 -2.62
C SER A 52 31.10 -18.74 -3.26
N ALA A 53 32.09 -17.84 -3.10
CA ALA A 53 33.41 -17.95 -3.68
C ALA A 53 34.52 -18.14 -2.62
N LEU A 54 35.76 -18.39 -3.09
CA LEU A 54 36.96 -18.35 -2.24
C LEU A 54 37.09 -16.93 -1.64
N TYR A 55 36.61 -16.77 -0.40
CA TYR A 55 36.61 -15.59 0.47
C TYR A 55 37.11 -14.30 -0.18
N LYS A 56 36.18 -13.40 -0.49
CA LYS A 56 36.50 -12.00 -0.85
C LYS A 56 36.07 -11.06 0.27
N PRO A 57 36.93 -10.11 0.69
CA PRO A 57 36.52 -9.10 1.66
C PRO A 57 35.37 -8.24 1.12
N GLY A 58 34.26 -8.19 1.86
CA GLY A 58 33.09 -7.36 1.55
C GLY A 58 32.08 -8.01 0.61
N VAL A 59 30.93 -7.34 0.42
CA VAL A 59 29.87 -7.83 -0.48
C VAL A 59 30.31 -7.68 -1.93
N SER A 60 30.30 -8.79 -2.66
CA SER A 60 30.75 -8.88 -4.04
C SER A 60 29.76 -9.63 -4.93
N ALA A 61 30.01 -9.62 -6.23
CA ALA A 61 29.16 -10.31 -7.19
C ALA A 61 29.23 -11.83 -6.98
N GLY A 62 28.09 -12.44 -6.67
CA GLY A 62 27.97 -13.87 -6.34
C GLY A 62 27.57 -14.15 -4.90
N ASP A 63 27.62 -13.14 -4.02
CA ASP A 63 27.20 -13.29 -2.64
C ASP A 63 25.68 -13.32 -2.53
N THR A 64 25.16 -14.10 -1.59
CA THR A 64 23.74 -14.16 -1.26
C THR A 64 23.48 -13.48 0.07
N LEU A 65 22.58 -12.50 0.07
CA LEU A 65 22.06 -11.89 1.29
C LEU A 65 20.66 -12.42 1.56
N THR A 66 20.48 -13.09 2.69
CA THR A 66 19.19 -13.61 3.13
C THR A 66 18.61 -12.71 4.21
N LEU A 67 17.42 -12.16 3.96
CA LEU A 67 16.65 -11.38 4.92
C LEU A 67 15.39 -12.14 5.35
N ARG A 68 15.12 -12.17 6.65
CA ARG A 68 13.86 -12.67 7.19
C ARG A 68 13.20 -11.59 8.05
N PHE A 69 11.91 -11.35 7.80
CA PHE A 69 11.09 -10.44 8.59
C PHE A 69 10.38 -11.19 9.73
N SER A 70 9.90 -10.45 10.73
CA SER A 70 9.15 -10.99 11.87
C SER A 70 7.83 -11.66 11.48
N GLU A 71 7.31 -11.35 10.30
CA GLU A 71 6.09 -11.89 9.74
C GLU A 71 6.14 -11.88 8.21
N ARG A 72 5.20 -12.60 7.59
CA ARG A 72 5.01 -12.57 6.14
C ARG A 72 4.46 -11.20 5.74
N THR A 73 5.28 -10.38 5.08
CA THR A 73 4.93 -9.04 4.60
C THR A 73 4.01 -9.02 3.39
N ASP A 74 3.74 -10.18 2.76
CA ASP A 74 3.03 -10.27 1.50
C ASP A 74 1.52 -10.56 1.65
N ARG A 75 1.04 -10.94 2.86
CA ARG A 75 -0.31 -11.53 3.01
C ARG A 75 -1.04 -11.28 4.32
N ALA A 76 -0.50 -10.47 5.23
CA ALA A 76 -1.06 -10.33 6.58
C ALA A 76 -1.34 -11.69 7.28
N GLY A 77 -0.50 -12.70 7.01
CA GLY A 77 -0.65 -14.06 7.54
C GLY A 77 -1.58 -15.01 6.77
N LEU A 78 -2.20 -14.57 5.66
CA LEU A 78 -3.17 -15.38 4.91
C LEU A 78 -2.52 -16.31 3.85
N PRO A 79 -3.17 -17.43 3.49
CA PRO A 79 -2.72 -18.29 2.38
C PRO A 79 -2.74 -17.58 1.00
N LEU A 80 -1.90 -18.08 0.09
CA LEU A 80 -1.90 -17.70 -1.33
C LEU A 80 -3.31 -17.84 -1.96
N GLY A 81 -3.79 -16.79 -2.62
CA GLY A 81 -5.09 -16.78 -3.30
C GLY A 81 -6.30 -16.57 -2.38
N THR A 82 -6.09 -16.25 -1.10
CA THR A 82 -7.17 -15.95 -0.17
C THR A 82 -7.78 -14.59 -0.50
N VAL A 83 -9.06 -14.58 -0.85
CA VAL A 83 -9.86 -13.36 -0.93
C VAL A 83 -10.53 -13.16 0.42
N ILE A 84 -10.29 -12.02 1.06
CA ILE A 84 -10.92 -11.65 2.32
C ILE A 84 -12.12 -10.73 2.10
N GLY A 85 -13.17 -10.97 2.88
CA GLY A 85 -14.39 -10.17 2.83
C GLY A 85 -14.26 -8.84 3.56
N THR A 86 -15.27 -7.99 3.38
CA THR A 86 -15.38 -6.64 3.94
C THR A 86 -15.04 -6.56 5.43
N GLU A 87 -15.58 -7.47 6.25
CA GLU A 87 -15.33 -7.49 7.70
C GLU A 87 -13.86 -7.69 8.08
N GLU A 88 -13.12 -8.52 7.34
CA GLU A 88 -11.69 -8.70 7.61
C GLU A 88 -10.89 -7.49 7.12
N VAL A 89 -11.27 -6.92 5.97
CA VAL A 89 -10.65 -5.68 5.47
C VAL A 89 -10.82 -4.55 6.48
N ASP A 90 -11.98 -4.43 7.12
CA ASP A 90 -12.25 -3.41 8.15
C ASP A 90 -11.49 -3.61 9.45
N ARG A 91 -11.09 -4.85 9.75
CA ARG A 91 -10.18 -5.12 10.88
C ARG A 91 -8.75 -4.70 10.58
N LEU A 92 -8.35 -4.71 9.31
CA LEU A 92 -6.99 -4.38 8.87
C LEU A 92 -6.82 -2.88 8.57
N LEU A 93 -7.86 -2.25 8.04
CA LEU A 93 -7.82 -0.88 7.53
C LEU A 93 -8.94 -0.04 8.15
N ASN A 94 -8.61 1.20 8.51
CA ASN A 94 -9.60 2.19 8.92
C ASN A 94 -9.83 3.18 7.78
N PHE A 95 -11.09 3.34 7.37
CA PHE A 95 -11.47 4.26 6.31
C PHE A 95 -12.08 5.54 6.88
N SER A 96 -11.50 6.69 6.53
CA SER A 96 -12.04 8.00 6.92
C SER A 96 -13.29 8.40 6.13
N VAL A 97 -13.62 7.65 5.08
CA VAL A 97 -14.81 7.83 4.25
C VAL A 97 -15.48 6.47 3.99
N PRO A 98 -16.81 6.39 3.93
CA PRO A 98 -17.49 5.15 3.58
C PRO A 98 -17.06 4.64 2.21
N LEU A 99 -16.71 3.36 2.12
CA LEU A 99 -16.53 2.66 0.84
C LEU A 99 -17.88 2.14 0.30
N ALA A 100 -17.85 1.52 -0.88
CA ALA A 100 -19.01 0.81 -1.42
C ALA A 100 -19.50 -0.29 -0.45
N GLN A 101 -20.76 -0.71 -0.56
CA GLN A 101 -21.37 -1.66 0.39
C GLN A 101 -20.70 -3.04 0.45
N ASN A 102 -19.93 -3.44 -0.57
CA ASN A 102 -19.20 -4.71 -0.59
C ASN A 102 -17.82 -4.50 -1.23
N TYR A 103 -16.76 -4.83 -0.50
CA TYR A 103 -15.38 -4.85 -1.00
C TYR A 103 -14.61 -6.05 -0.44
N THR A 104 -13.56 -6.41 -1.16
CA THR A 104 -12.69 -7.55 -0.84
C THR A 104 -11.22 -7.16 -0.95
N GLY A 105 -10.36 -7.80 -0.15
CA GLY A 105 -8.91 -7.77 -0.30
C GLY A 105 -8.41 -9.10 -0.89
N ALA A 106 -7.38 -9.08 -1.73
CA ALA A 106 -6.79 -10.27 -2.35
C ALA A 106 -5.27 -10.17 -2.42
#